data_AF-A0A962G742-F1
#
_entry.id   AF-A0A962G742-F1
#
_cell.length_a   1.000
_cell.length_b   1.000
_cell.length_c   1.000
_cell.angle_alpha   90.00
_cell.angle_beta   90.00
_cell.angle_gamma   90.00
#
_symmetry.space_group_name_H-M   'P 1'
#
loop_
_entity.id
_entity.type
_entity.pdbx_description
1 polymer ?
#
loop_
_entity_poly.entity_id
_entity_poly.type
_entity_poly.pdbx_seq_one_letter_code
_entity_poly.pdbx_strand_id
1 'polypeptide(L)' 'MHYEIVIIGGGAGGLELAARLGRKLGRKAGRDKVLLVDRSVVHIWKPTLHEVAAGTLDAHQEGLSYMILAR' A
#
# COMPACT_ATOMS: atom_id res chain seq x y z
N MET A 1 -8.77 18.54 7.01
CA MET A 1 -7.62 17.63 7.19
C MET A 1 -6.55 18.06 6.21
N HIS A 2 -5.31 18.29 6.66
CA HIS A 2 -4.21 18.76 5.81
C HIS A 2 -3.10 17.70 5.84
N TYR A 3 -2.73 17.18 4.67
CA TYR A 3 -1.62 16.24 4.50
C TYR A 3 -0.50 16.92 3.73
N GLU A 4 0.74 16.80 4.21
CA GLU A 4 1.89 17.40 3.54
C GLU A 4 2.40 16.55 2.39
N ILE A 5 2.26 15.23 2.50
CA ILE A 5 2.72 14.27 1.51
C ILE A 5 1.56 13.37 1.14
N VAL A 6 1.19 13.38 -0.14
CA VAL A 6 0.17 12.49 -0.69
C VAL A 6 0.85 11.55 -1.68
N ILE A 7 0.68 10.25 -1.47
CA ILE A 7 1.19 9.19 -2.33
C ILE A 7 0.00 8.57 -3.04
N ILE A 8 0.02 8.57 -4.38
CA ILE A 8 -1.06 8.01 -5.19
C ILE A 8 -0.56 6.69 -5.81
N GLY A 9 -1.22 5.59 -5.44
CA GLY A 9 -0.92 4.23 -5.87
C GLY A 9 -0.09 3.44 -4.85
N GLY A 10 -0.69 2.41 -4.25
CA GLY A 10 -0.08 1.46 -3.31
C GLY A 10 0.61 0.27 -3.99
N GLY A 11 1.26 0.49 -5.13
CA GLY A 11 2.13 -0.50 -5.76
C GLY A 11 3.38 -0.81 -4.92
N ALA A 12 4.30 -1.61 -5.46
CA ALA A 12 5.51 -2.04 -4.74
C ALA A 12 6.33 -0.86 -4.19
N GLY A 13 6.41 0.24 -4.94
CA GLY A 13 7.09 1.46 -4.48
C GLY A 13 6.24 2.34 -3.55
N GLY A 14 4.97 2.54 -3.87
CA GLY A 14 4.13 3.51 -3.17
C GLY A 14 3.80 3.11 -1.73
N LEU A 15 3.49 1.83 -1.51
CA LEU A 15 3.25 1.31 -0.17
C LEU A 15 4.50 1.36 0.71
N GLU A 16 5.64 0.95 0.16
CA GLU A 16 6.93 0.98 0.87
C GLU A 16 7.32 2.42 1.24
N LEU A 17 7.16 3.37 0.30
CA LEU A 17 7.40 4.78 0.56
C LEU A 17 6.48 5.31 1.66
N ALA A 18 5.18 5.00 1.59
CA ALA A 18 4.20 5.42 2.58
C ALA A 18 4.55 4.90 3.98
N ALA A 19 4.89 3.62 4.10
CA ALA A 19 5.27 3.00 5.36
C ALA A 19 6.56 3.63 5.94
N ARG A 20 7.59 3.82 5.11
CA ARG A 20 8.86 4.46 5.54
C ARG A 20 8.65 5.89 6.02
N LEU A 21 7.89 6.69 5.27
CA LEU A 21 7.61 8.08 5.66
C LEU A 21 6.71 8.15 6.90
N GLY A 22 5.70 7.29 7.00
CA GLY A 22 4.86 7.15 8.19
C GLY A 22 5.69 6.85 9.45
N ARG A 23 6.62 5.88 9.39
CA ARG A 23 7.52 5.56 10.51
C ARG A 23 8.50 6.68 10.86
N LYS A 24 8.96 7.45 9.87
CA LYS A 24 9.92 8.55 10.07
C LYS A 24 9.26 9.82 10.60
N LEU A 25 8.14 10.22 10.00
CA LEU A 25 7.46 11.48 10.25
C LEU A 25 6.38 11.35 11.33
N GLY A 26 5.68 10.21 11.40
CA GLY A 26 4.62 9.98 12.37
C GLY A 26 5.09 10.08 13.82
N ARG A 27 6.34 9.67 14.10
CA ARG A 27 6.97 9.81 15.43
C ARG A 27 7.34 11.25 15.78
N LYS A 28 7.63 12.10 14.80
CA LYS A 28 8.16 13.46 15.02
C LYS A 28 7.10 14.55 14.90
N ALA A 29 6.14 14.37 13.99
CA ALA A 29 5.29 15.46 13.52
C ALA A 29 3.80 15.08 13.45
N GLY A 30 3.41 13.89 13.92
CA GLY A 30 2.02 13.45 13.98
C GLY A 30 1.60 12.56 12.79
N ARG A 31 0.46 11.89 12.96
CA ARG A 31 -0.05 10.87 12.02
C ARG A 31 -0.55 11.46 10.68
N ASP A 32 -0.90 12.75 10.66
CA ASP A 32 -1.52 13.41 9.51
C ASP A 32 -0.51 14.00 8.50
N LYS A 33 0.75 13.51 8.50
CA LYS A 33 1.76 13.99 7.55
C LYS A 33 1.73 13.30 6.20
N VAL A 34 1.32 12.04 6.16
CA VAL A 34 1.41 11.18 4.98
C VAL A 34 0.06 10.52 4.73
N LEU A 35 -0.46 10.66 3.51
CA LEU A 35 -1.65 9.97 3.04
C LEU A 35 -1.28 9.08 1.86
N LEU A 36 -1.61 7.78 1.93
CA LEU A 36 -1.61 6.87 0.79
C LEU A 36 -3.03 6.77 0.23
N VAL A 37 -3.20 7.04 -1.05
CA VAL A 37 -4.45 6.88 -1.78
C VAL A 37 -4.25 5.80 -2.83
N ASP A 38 -5.08 4.77 -2.81
CA ASP A 38 -5.14 3.74 -3.83
C ASP A 38 -6.61 3.39 -4.12
N ARG A 39 -6.87 2.84 -5.30
CA ARG A 39 -8.22 2.37 -5.69
C ARG A 39 -8.64 1.13 -4.90
N SER A 40 -7.68 0.30 -4.52
CA SER A 40 -7.85 -0.94 -3.76
C SER A 40 -7.40 -0.73 -2.31
N VAL A 41 -7.97 -1.49 -1.39
CA VAL A 41 -7.51 -1.55 0.02
C VAL A 41 -6.47 -2.66 0.26
N VAL A 42 -6.19 -3.46 -0.78
CA VAL A 42 -5.19 -4.54 -0.77
C VAL A 42 -4.12 -4.31 -1.82
N HIS A 43 -2.90 -4.74 -1.50
CA HIS A 43 -1.80 -4.92 -2.43
C HIS A 43 -1.94 -6.27 -3.14
N ILE A 44 -1.81 -6.29 -4.46
CA ILE A 44 -1.64 -7.53 -5.23
C ILE A 44 -0.23 -7.53 -5.81
N TRP A 45 0.47 -8.66 -5.66
CA TRP A 45 1.76 -8.88 -6.30
C TRP A 45 1.55 -8.99 -7.82
N LYS A 46 1.65 -7.87 -8.54
CA LYS A 46 1.34 -7.81 -9.98
C LYS A 46 2.05 -8.88 -10.84
N PRO A 47 3.30 -9.30 -10.54
CA PRO A 47 3.90 -10.43 -11.24
C PRO A 47 3.12 -11.76 -11.20
N THR A 48 2.28 -12.04 -10.20
CA THR A 48 1.46 -13.28 -10.15
C THR A 48 0.14 -13.17 -10.93
N LEU A 49 -0.14 -12.03 -11.58
CA LEU A 49 -1.40 -11.84 -12.31
C LEU A 49 -1.57 -12.81 -13.50
N HIS A 50 -0.48 -13.36 -14.04
CA HIS A 50 -0.57 -14.39 -15.08
C HIS A 50 -1.13 -15.71 -14.53
N GLU A 51 -0.85 -16.06 -13.27
CA GLU A 51 -1.42 -17.22 -12.58
C GLU A 51 -2.90 -16.99 -12.25
N VAL A 52 -3.26 -15.75 -11.87
CA VAL A 52 -4.67 -15.35 -11.73
C VAL A 52 -5.43 -15.53 -13.04
N ALA A 53 -4.86 -15.01 -14.14
CA ALA A 53 -5.47 -15.11 -15.46
C ALA A 53 -5.59 -16.56 -15.94
N ALA A 54 -4.62 -17.42 -15.59
CA ALA A 54 -4.65 -18.85 -15.86
C ALA A 54 -5.61 -19.63 -14.93
N GLY A 55 -6.16 -19.00 -13.89
CA GLY A 55 -7.05 -19.62 -12.91
C GLY A 55 -6.33 -20.53 -11.91
N THR A 56 -5.00 -20.46 -11.82
CA THR A 56 -4.20 -21.27 -10.89
C THR A 56 -3.99 -20.58 -9.54
N LEU A 57 -4.35 -19.30 -9.44
CA LEU A 57 -4.23 -18.50 -8.22
C LEU A 57 -5.47 -17.62 -8.04
N ASP A 58 -6.04 -17.61 -6.83
CA ASP A 58 -7.16 -16.73 -6.48
C ASP A 58 -6.65 -15.35 -6.01
N ALA A 59 -6.94 -14.31 -6.78
CA ALA A 59 -6.55 -12.94 -6.47
C ALA A 59 -7.15 -12.41 -5.16
N HIS A 60 -8.30 -12.93 -4.73
CA HIS A 60 -8.92 -12.55 -3.46
C HIS A 60 -8.19 -13.15 -2.25
N GLN A 61 -7.51 -14.27 -2.44
CA GLN A 61 -6.71 -14.93 -1.40
C GLN A 61 -5.28 -14.39 -1.33
N GLU A 62 -4.70 -13.98 -2.47
CA GLU A 62 -3.34 -13.43 -2.49
C GLU A 62 -3.28 -12.00 -1.97
N GLY A 63 -4.30 -11.19 -2.26
CA GLY A 63 -4.30 -9.76 -1.93
C GLY A 63 -4.00 -9.48 -0.46
N LEU A 64 -2.88 -8.80 -0.20
CA LEU A 64 -2.43 -8.48 1.16
C LEU A 64 -2.95 -7.12 1.60
N SER A 65 -3.54 -7.05 2.80
CA SER A 65 -4.01 -5.78 3.37
C SER A 65 -2.86 -4.79 3.54
N TYR A 66 -3.07 -3.55 3.05
CA TYR A 66 -2.10 -2.48 3.28
C TYR A 66 -1.85 -2.22 4.77
N MET A 67 -2.84 -2.44 5.64
CA MET A 67 -2.68 -2.24 7.08
C MET A 67 -1.70 -3.25 7.71
N ILE A 68 -1.63 -4.46 7.14
CA ILE A 68 -0.69 -5.49 7.58
C ILE A 68 0.71 -5.18 7.04
N LEU A 69 0.80 -4.82 5.76
CA LEU A 69 2.06 -4.55 5.07
C LEU A 69 2.74 -3.24 5.52
N ALA A 70 1.98 -2.22 5.89
CA ALA A 70 2.49 -0.91 6.29
C ALA A 70 2.89 -0.81 7.77
N ARG A 71 2.95 -1.94 8.50
CA ARG A 71 3.29 -1.96 9.92
C ARG A 71 4.72 -1.48 10.22
#